data_AF-A0A1Z9GU11-F1
#
_entry.id   AF-A0A1Z9GU11-F1
#
_cell.length_a   1.000
_cell.length_b   1.000
_cell.length_c   1.000
_cell.angle_alpha   90.00
_cell.angle_beta   90.00
_cell.angle_gamma   90.00
#
_symmetry.space_group_name_H-M   'P 1'
#
loop_
_entity.id
_entity.type
_entity.pdbx_description
1 polymer ?
#
loop_
_entity_poly.entity_id
_entity_poly.type
_entity_poly.pdbx_seq_one_letter_code
_entity_poly.pdbx_strand_id
1 'polypeptide(L)'
;MDYYFNIATKEPFTGNTVAGDDAVAKGIAVKKTGIADVESWRLSLDDSGNVVIFAEGKNETDAQTQKEEERAAATAADKTKETELEAARAAE
;
A
#
# COMPACT_ATOMS: atom_id res chain seq x y z
N MET A 1 15.13 -9.00 6.41
CA MET A 1 15.45 -7.76 5.65
C MET A 1 14.93 -6.54 6.44
N ASP A 2 15.54 -5.36 6.28
CA ASP A 2 15.02 -4.11 6.85
C ASP A 2 14.14 -3.40 5.83
N TYR A 3 12.93 -3.00 6.24
CA TYR A 3 11.98 -2.28 5.40
C TYR A 3 11.59 -0.94 6.03
N TYR A 4 11.38 0.06 5.17
CA TYR A 4 10.91 1.39 5.56
C TYR A 4 9.54 1.61 4.95
N PHE A 5 8.56 1.89 5.82
CA PHE A 5 7.17 2.10 5.44
C PHE A 5 6.78 3.54 5.67
N ASN A 6 6.15 4.16 4.68
CA ASN A 6 5.59 5.49 4.83
C ASN A 6 4.39 5.43 5.78
N ILE A 7 4.34 6.27 6.81
CA ILE A 7 3.23 6.25 7.77
C ILE A 7 1.90 6.78 7.20
N ALA A 8 1.96 7.61 6.16
CA ALA A 8 0.78 8.17 5.51
C ALA A 8 0.17 7.20 4.50
N THR A 9 0.98 6.60 3.63
CA THR A 9 0.48 5.65 2.61
C THR A 9 0.47 4.21 3.10
N LYS A 10 1.14 3.90 4.20
CA LYS A 10 1.35 2.55 4.76
C LYS A 10 2.13 1.60 3.83
N GLU A 11 2.62 2.11 2.70
CA GLU A 11 3.35 1.35 1.69
C GLU A 11 4.86 1.37 1.96
N PRO A 12 5.58 0.33 1.51
CA PRO A 12 7.03 0.30 1.54
C PRO A 12 7.60 1.28 0.51
N PHE A 13 8.44 2.20 0.96
CA PHE A 13 8.91 3.33 0.15
C PHE A 13 10.30 3.10 -0.48
N THR A 14 11.25 2.46 0.23
CA THR A 14 12.61 2.33 -0.30
C THR A 14 13.43 1.21 0.35
N GLY A 15 14.36 0.63 -0.43
CA GLY A 15 15.44 -0.22 0.05
C GLY A 15 16.73 0.54 0.38
N ASN A 16 16.77 1.88 0.22
CA ASN A 16 17.93 2.68 0.59
C ASN A 16 17.90 3.03 2.07
N THR A 17 18.84 2.47 2.83
CA THR A 17 18.95 2.66 4.29
C THR A 17 19.17 4.12 4.69
N VAL A 18 19.90 4.92 3.90
CA VAL A 18 20.16 6.33 4.21
C VAL A 18 18.89 7.17 4.08
N ALA A 19 18.16 6.98 2.98
CA ALA A 19 16.89 7.68 2.76
C ALA A 19 15.80 7.20 3.73
N GLY A 20 15.83 5.92 4.09
CA GLY A 20 14.93 5.31 5.06
C GLY A 20 15.13 5.86 6.47
N ASP A 21 16.36 5.83 7.00
CA ASP A 21 16.65 6.34 8.35
C ASP A 21 16.42 7.86 8.46
N ASP A 22 16.70 8.65 7.41
CA ASP A 22 16.33 10.09 7.36
C ASP A 22 14.81 10.30 7.40
N ALA A 23 14.04 9.51 6.65
CA ALA A 23 12.58 9.58 6.69
C ALA A 23 12.01 9.16 8.05
N VAL A 24 12.65 8.20 8.73
CA VAL A 24 12.29 7.82 10.11
C VAL A 24 12.60 8.96 11.08
N ALA A 25 13.78 9.59 10.97
CA ALA A 25 14.16 10.73 11.80
C ALA A 25 13.22 11.94 11.60
N LYS A 26 12.70 12.13 10.38
CA LYS A 26 11.69 13.15 10.05
C LYS A 26 10.26 12.77 10.44
N GLY A 27 10.04 11.56 10.96
CA GLY A 27 8.71 11.06 11.30
C GLY A 27 7.81 10.86 10.07
N ILE A 28 8.39 10.57 8.90
CA ILE A 28 7.67 10.30 7.63
C ILE A 28 7.56 8.79 7.40
N ALA A 29 8.45 8.01 8.00
CA ALA A 29 8.49 6.56 7.86
C ALA A 29 8.74 5.85 9.18
N VAL A 30 8.49 4.54 9.20
CA VAL A 30 8.91 3.64 10.28
C VAL A 30 9.76 2.51 9.73
N LYS A 31 10.82 2.16 10.48
CA LYS A 31 11.71 1.04 10.18
C LYS A 31 11.17 -0.23 10.79
N LYS A 32 11.12 -1.31 10.02
CA LYS A 32 10.77 -2.65 10.49
C LYS A 32 11.88 -3.62 10.10
N THR A 33 12.36 -4.32 11.11
CA THR A 33 13.48 -5.28 11.00
C THR A 33 12.96 -6.69 11.20
N GLY A 34 13.67 -7.69 10.67
CA GLY A 34 13.31 -9.10 10.89
C GLY A 34 12.11 -9.58 10.07
N ILE A 35 11.80 -8.90 8.96
CA ILE A 35 10.76 -9.35 8.03
C ILE A 35 11.32 -10.49 7.19
N ALA A 36 10.48 -11.51 6.97
CA ALA A 36 10.76 -12.63 6.08
C ALA A 36 11.11 -12.16 4.66
N ASP A 37 11.77 -13.01 3.89
CA ASP A 37 12.08 -12.74 2.49
C ASP A 37 10.80 -12.88 1.66
N VAL A 38 10.09 -11.76 1.49
CA VAL A 38 8.88 -11.64 0.69
C VAL A 38 8.97 -10.39 -0.16
N GLU A 39 8.35 -10.43 -1.34
CA GLU A 39 8.38 -9.32 -2.28
C GLU A 39 7.82 -8.04 -1.63
N SER A 40 8.54 -6.92 -1.78
CA SER A 40 8.19 -5.66 -1.12
C SER A 40 6.79 -5.16 -1.47
N TRP A 41 6.31 -5.40 -2.68
CA TRP A 41 4.96 -5.00 -3.10
C TRP A 41 3.84 -5.72 -2.33
N ARG A 42 4.14 -6.83 -1.66
CA ARG A 42 3.21 -7.55 -0.79
C ARG A 42 3.21 -7.00 0.64
N LEU A 43 4.17 -6.19 1.02
CA LEU A 43 4.27 -5.67 2.38
C LEU A 43 3.47 -4.37 2.52
N SER A 44 2.79 -4.19 3.64
CA SER A 44 2.17 -2.91 4.03
C SER A 44 2.06 -2.81 5.54
N LEU A 45 1.64 -1.65 6.07
CA LEU A 45 1.33 -1.47 7.48
C LEU A 45 -0.18 -1.44 7.76
N ASP A 46 -0.58 -2.08 8.84
CA ASP A 46 -1.88 -1.87 9.49
C ASP A 46 -1.93 -0.50 10.21
N ASP A 47 -3.13 -0.07 10.61
CA ASP A 47 -3.35 1.14 11.41
C ASP A 47 -2.57 1.13 12.73
N SER A 48 -2.38 -0.07 13.31
CA SER A 48 -1.57 -0.30 14.51
C SER A 48 -0.05 -0.26 14.24
N GLY A 49 0.37 -0.08 12.99
CA GLY A 49 1.78 -0.10 12.59
C GLY A 49 2.41 -1.49 12.57
N ASN A 50 1.60 -2.55 12.48
CA ASN A 50 2.05 -3.92 12.27
C ASN A 50 2.26 -4.19 10.78
N VAL A 51 3.23 -5.02 10.42
CA VAL A 51 3.45 -5.39 9.02
C VAL A 51 2.43 -6.45 8.63
N VAL A 52 1.74 -6.21 7.53
CA VAL A 52 0.79 -7.14 6.91
C VAL A 52 1.32 -7.56 5.55
N ILE A 53 1.08 -8.84 5.20
CA ILE A 53 1.46 -9.41 3.92
C ILE A 53 0.18 -9.56 3.08
N PHE A 54 0.10 -8.78 2.01
CA PHE A 54 -0.93 -8.90 1.00
C PHE A 54 -0.87 -10.29 0.36
N ALA A 55 -2.04 -10.91 0.22
CA ALA A 55 -2.19 -12.25 -0.34
C ALA A 55 -1.30 -13.30 0.37
N GLU A 56 -1.20 -13.22 1.71
CA GLU A 56 -0.48 -14.20 2.51
C GLU A 56 -0.94 -15.64 2.22
N GLY A 57 0.01 -16.54 2.02
CA GLY A 57 -0.26 -17.95 1.70
C GLY A 57 -0.60 -18.23 0.22
N LYS A 58 -0.68 -17.19 -0.63
CA LYS A 58 -0.91 -17.35 -2.08
C LYS A 58 0.42 -17.40 -2.84
N ASN A 59 0.43 -18.12 -3.96
CA ASN A 59 1.56 -18.07 -4.88
C ASN A 59 1.62 -16.70 -5.59
N GLU A 60 2.74 -16.43 -6.27
CA GLU A 60 2.98 -15.15 -6.94
C GLU A 60 1.87 -14.82 -7.96
N THR A 61 1.47 -15.80 -8.77
CA THR A 61 0.42 -15.64 -9.79
C THR A 61 -0.94 -15.25 -9.20
N ASP A 62 -1.39 -15.93 -8.16
CA ASP A 62 -2.69 -15.65 -7.53
C ASP A 62 -2.68 -14.31 -6.79
N ALA A 63 -1.55 -13.96 -6.15
CA ALA A 63 -1.41 -12.65 -5.52
C ALA A 63 -1.35 -11.51 -6.54
N GLN A 64 -0.70 -11.71 -7.68
CA GLN A 64 -0.67 -10.71 -8.74
C GLN A 64 -2.06 -10.51 -9.37
N THR A 65 -2.81 -11.61 -9.56
CA THR A 65 -4.21 -11.58 -9.99
C THR A 65 -5.06 -10.76 -9.04
N GLN A 66 -4.96 -11.04 -7.73
CA GLN A 66 -5.71 -10.30 -6.71
C GLN A 66 -5.34 -8.81 -6.69
N LYS A 67 -4.06 -8.47 -6.89
CA LYS A 67 -3.61 -7.07 -6.97
C LYS A 67 -4.19 -6.34 -8.18
N GLU A 68 -4.31 -7.01 -9.32
CA GLU A 68 -4.95 -6.46 -10.51
C GLU A 68 -6.46 -6.28 -10.31
N GLU A 69 -7.12 -7.24 -9.66
CA GLU A 69 -8.54 -7.15 -9.31
C GLU A 69 -8.82 -5.98 -8.36
N GLU A 70 -8.05 -5.80 -7.29
CA GLU A 70 -8.20 -4.67 -6.36
C GLU A 70 -7.95 -3.32 -7.05
N ARG A 71 -6.96 -3.25 -7.95
CA ARG A 71 -6.70 -2.04 -8.74
C ARG A 71 -7.84 -1.72 -9.70
N ALA A 72 -8.42 -2.74 -10.34
CA ALA A 72 -9.58 -2.59 -11.21
C ALA A 72 -10.81 -2.14 -10.41
N ALA A 73 -11.04 -2.72 -9.24
CA ALA A 73 -12.13 -2.36 -8.34
C ALA A 73 -12.01 -0.90 -7.85
N ALA A 74 -10.80 -0.46 -7.46
CA ALA A 74 -10.55 0.92 -7.07
C ALA A 74 -10.84 1.91 -8.22
N THR A 75 -10.46 1.56 -9.45
CA THR A 75 -10.73 2.37 -10.65
C THR A 75 -12.23 2.45 -10.97
N ALA A 76 -12.96 1.35 -10.81
CA ALA A 76 -14.40 1.30 -11.03
C ALA A 76 -15.16 2.15 -10.00
N ALA A 77 -14.76 2.09 -8.72
CA ALA A 77 -15.37 2.88 -7.64
C ALA A 77 -15.17 4.39 -7.84
N ASP A 78 -14.02 4.82 -8.36
CA ASP A 78 -13.74 6.23 -8.66
C ASP A 78 -14.67 6.75 -9.77
N LYS A 79 -14.81 5.98 -10.86
CA LYS A 79 -15.67 6.33 -12.00
C LYS A 79 -17.16 6.40 -11.63
N THR A 80 -17.63 5.55 -10.72
CA THR A 80 -19.00 5.61 -10.19
C THR A 80 -19.22 6.90 -9.40
N LYS A 81 -18.28 7.28 -8.52
CA LYS A 81 -18.37 8.52 -7.74
C LYS A 81 -18.37 9.77 -8.62
N GLU A 82 -17.55 9.81 -9.66
CA GLU A 82 -17.54 10.92 -10.62
C GLU A 82 -18.89 11.05 -11.34
N THR A 83 -19.48 9.93 -11.75
CA THR A 83 -20.79 9.91 -12.42
C THR A 83 -21.91 10.38 -11.49
N GLU A 84 -21.90 9.99 -10.21
CA GLU A 84 -22.88 10.44 -9.21
C GLU A 84 -22.75 11.93 -8.89
N LEU A 85 -21.53 12.46 -8.80
CA LEU A 85 -21.26 13.89 -8.60
C LEU A 85 -21.73 14.74 -9.80
N GLU A 86 -21.50 14.25 -11.02
CA GLU A 86 -21.91 14.94 -12.24
C GLU A 86 -23.44 14.91 -12.42
N ALA A 87 -24.09 13.80 -12.09
CA ALA A 87 -25.56 13.70 -12.05
C ALA A 87 -26.18 14.62 -10.99
N ALA A 88 -25.57 14.72 -9.81
CA ALA A 88 -26.03 15.62 -8.75
C ALA A 88 -25.88 17.11 -9.13
N ARG A 89 -24.82 17.48 -9.85
CA ARG A 89 -24.63 18.85 -10.35
C ARG A 89 -25.52 19.22 -11.53
N ALA A 90 -25.88 18.27 -12.38
CA ALA A 90 -26.77 18.51 -13.52
C ALA A 90 -28.26 18.64 -13.12
N ALA A 91 -28.60 18.31 -11.87
CA ALA A 91 -29.94 18.39 -11.31
C ALA A 91 -30.19 19.66 -10.45
N GLU A 92 -29.21 20.57 -10.35
CA GLU A 92 -29.30 21.84 -9.59
C GLU A 92 -29.58 23.06 -10.49
#